data_AF-A0A812F6V3-F1
#
_entry.id   AF-A0A812F6V3-F1
#
_cell.length_a   1.000
_cell.length_b   1.000
_cell.length_c   1.000
_cell.angle_alpha   90.00
_cell.angle_beta   90.00
_cell.angle_gamma   90.00
#
_symmetry.space_group_name_H-M   'P 1'
#
loop_
_entity.id
_entity.type
_entity.pdbx_description
1 polymer ?
#
loop_
_entity_poly.entity_id
_entity_poly.type
_entity_poly.pdbx_seq_one_letter_code
_entity_poly.pdbx_strand_id
1 'polypeptide(L)'
;MKVKTVRKHSEGFKKQAVQQSLVSPDTVKSVAKSLGISPSLLSKWRAEMTSQKHTTPTLPNVGPEKSVVQLEKEIRRLKKRLEMAEMENEFLKEAKAYFDSLKE
;
A
#
# COMPACT_ATOMS: atom_id res chain seq x y z
N MET A 1 9.87 -41.54 8.73
CA MET A 1 9.20 -40.24 8.55
C MET A 1 9.92 -39.19 9.41
N LYS A 2 10.42 -38.10 8.83
CA LYS A 2 11.05 -37.01 9.63
C LYS A 2 9.94 -36.17 10.27
N VAL A 3 9.76 -36.29 11.58
CA VAL A 3 8.80 -35.49 12.33
C VAL A 3 9.26 -34.02 12.29
N LYS A 4 8.50 -33.15 11.62
CA LYS A 4 8.77 -31.70 11.66
C LYS A 4 8.33 -31.18 13.02
N THR A 5 9.30 -30.78 13.86
CA THR A 5 9.03 -30.10 15.13
C THR A 5 8.42 -28.73 14.87
N VAL A 6 7.20 -28.51 15.35
CA VAL A 6 6.50 -27.22 15.23
C VAL A 6 7.05 -26.26 16.26
N ARG A 7 7.65 -25.15 15.81
CA ARG A 7 8.07 -24.05 16.69
C ARG A 7 6.82 -23.37 17.25
N LYS A 8 6.67 -23.38 18.58
CA LYS A 8 5.58 -22.68 19.26
C LYS A 8 5.97 -21.22 19.45
N HIS A 9 5.11 -20.29 19.01
CA HIS A 9 5.24 -18.86 19.25
C HIS A 9 4.29 -18.43 20.37
N SER A 10 4.70 -17.47 21.20
CA SER A 10 3.84 -16.93 22.26
C SER A 10 2.67 -16.13 21.67
N GLU A 11 1.53 -16.12 22.37
CA GLU A 11 0.35 -15.37 21.93
C GLU A 11 0.61 -13.87 21.81
N GLY A 12 1.43 -13.30 22.70
CA GLY A 12 1.84 -11.90 22.62
C GLY A 12 2.63 -11.59 21.35
N PHE A 13 3.58 -12.46 20.98
CA PHE A 13 4.35 -12.30 19.75
C PHE A 13 3.46 -12.39 18.50
N LYS A 14 2.51 -13.34 18.46
CA LYS A 14 1.57 -13.47 17.34
C LYS A 14 0.76 -12.19 17.15
N LYS A 15 0.19 -11.63 18.24
CA LYS A 15 -0.59 -10.39 18.18
C LYS A 15 0.24 -9.21 17.69
N GLN A 16 1.45 -9.05 18.20
CA GLN A 16 2.35 -7.97 17.77
C GLN A 16 2.74 -8.10 16.30
N ALA A 17 3.06 -9.32 15.84
CA ALA A 17 3.40 -9.58 14.45
C ALA A 17 2.23 -9.27 13.49
N VAL A 18 1.01 -9.67 13.87
CA VAL A 18 -0.20 -9.37 13.10
C VAL A 18 -0.46 -7.86 13.07
N GLN A 19 -0.41 -7.19 14.22
CA GLN A 19 -0.60 -5.74 14.33
C GLN A 19 0.41 -4.98 13.46
N GLN A 20 1.69 -5.34 13.53
CA GLN A 20 2.74 -4.74 12.70
C GLN A 20 2.46 -4.93 11.21
N SER A 21 1.92 -6.08 10.81
CA SER A 21 1.57 -6.34 9.40
C SER A 21 0.33 -5.60 8.91
N LEU A 22 -0.55 -5.16 9.82
CA LEU A 22 -1.75 -4.38 9.50
C LEU A 22 -1.44 -2.89 9.43
N VAL A 23 -0.54 -2.41 10.29
CA VAL A 23 -0.13 -1.00 10.35
C VAL A 23 0.93 -0.67 9.29
N SER A 24 1.81 -1.62 8.97
CA SER A 24 2.89 -1.36 8.02
C SER A 24 2.37 -1.18 6.59
N PRO A 25 2.91 -0.22 5.81
CA PRO A 25 2.68 -0.15 4.37
C PRO A 25 3.36 -1.31 3.61
N ASP A 26 4.23 -2.08 4.27
CA ASP A 26 4.96 -3.18 3.68
C ASP A 26 4.11 -4.44 3.47
N THR A 27 4.50 -5.25 2.49
CA THR A 27 3.86 -6.55 2.25
C THR A 27 4.04 -7.51 3.44
N VAL A 28 3.08 -8.41 3.64
CA VAL A 28 3.15 -9.52 4.63
C VAL A 28 4.48 -10.28 4.53
N LYS A 29 4.99 -10.47 3.31
CA LYS A 29 6.26 -11.16 3.06
C LYS A 29 7.46 -10.40 3.62
N SER A 30 7.47 -9.07 3.47
CA SER A 30 8.53 -8.21 4.02
C SER A 30 8.50 -8.22 5.55
N VAL A 31 7.32 -8.02 6.14
CA VAL A 31 7.12 -8.04 7.60
C VAL A 31 7.46 -9.40 8.20
N ALA A 32 7.10 -10.51 7.54
CA ALA A 32 7.47 -11.84 7.99
C ALA A 32 9.01 -12.05 7.93
N LYS A 33 9.67 -11.55 6.89
CA LYS A 33 11.12 -11.63 6.73
C LYS A 33 11.85 -10.84 7.82
N SER A 34 11.39 -9.64 8.16
CA SER A 34 11.99 -8.82 9.23
C SER A 34 11.80 -9.45 10.61
N LEU A 35 10.67 -10.11 10.83
CA LEU A 35 10.38 -10.85 12.07
C LEU A 35 11.00 -12.25 12.12
N GLY A 36 11.69 -12.69 11.07
CA GLY A 36 12.32 -14.02 11.01
C GLY A 36 11.32 -15.18 10.98
N ILE A 37 10.08 -14.95 10.55
CA ILE A 37 9.01 -15.96 10.46
C ILE A 37 8.65 -16.25 9.01
N SER A 38 7.97 -17.39 8.79
CA SER A 38 7.45 -17.72 7.46
C SER A 38 6.32 -16.77 7.06
N PRO A 39 6.30 -16.23 5.83
CA PRO A 39 5.19 -15.42 5.32
C PRO A 39 3.84 -16.14 5.38
N SER A 40 3.83 -17.45 5.11
CA SER A 40 2.61 -18.28 5.19
C SER A 40 2.07 -18.38 6.61
N LEU A 41 2.95 -18.38 7.62
CA LEU A 41 2.58 -18.43 9.03
C LEU A 41 1.95 -17.10 9.47
N LEU A 42 2.56 -15.97 9.08
CA LEU A 42 2.00 -14.65 9.39
C LEU A 42 0.64 -14.43 8.69
N SER A 43 0.49 -14.89 7.44
CA SER A 43 -0.78 -14.86 6.72
C SER A 43 -1.87 -15.66 7.43
N LYS A 44 -1.52 -16.86 7.96
CA LYS A 44 -2.44 -17.68 8.75
C LYS A 44 -2.88 -16.97 10.03
N TRP A 45 -1.95 -16.38 10.79
CA TRP A 45 -2.29 -15.62 12.00
C TRP A 45 -3.17 -14.40 11.70
N ARG A 46 -2.89 -13.68 10.60
CA ARG A 46 -3.77 -12.58 10.14
C ARG A 46 -5.18 -13.08 9.87
N ALA A 47 -5.32 -14.19 9.13
CA ALA A 47 -6.63 -14.76 8.82
C ALA A 47 -7.37 -15.21 10.09
N GLU A 48 -6.67 -15.86 11.02
CA GLU A 48 -7.24 -16.30 12.31
C GLU A 48 -7.71 -15.10 13.16
N MET A 49 -6.95 -14.01 13.21
CA MET A 49 -7.26 -12.83 14.03
C MET A 49 -8.20 -11.81 13.35
N THR A 50 -8.35 -11.86 12.03
CA THR A 50 -9.25 -10.97 11.26
C THR A 50 -10.58 -11.64 10.94
N SER A 51 -10.66 -12.98 10.97
CA SER A 51 -11.91 -13.71 10.74
C SER A 51 -12.86 -13.51 11.91
N GLN A 52 -14.09 -13.07 11.62
CA GLN A 52 -15.18 -12.81 12.58
C GLN A 52 -15.68 -14.04 13.38
N LYS A 53 -15.00 -15.19 13.28
CA LYS A 53 -15.37 -16.43 13.97
C LYS A 53 -14.87 -16.49 15.43
N HIS A 54 -14.03 -15.55 15.87
CA HIS A 54 -13.52 -15.54 17.24
C HIS A 54 -13.74 -14.18 17.93
N THR A 55 -14.23 -14.29 19.17
CA THR A 55 -14.69 -13.29 20.15
C THR A 55 -13.59 -12.33 20.65
N THR A 56 -12.88 -11.67 19.74
CA THR A 56 -11.95 -10.58 20.07
C THR A 56 -12.19 -9.35 19.20
N PRO A 57 -11.95 -8.12 19.70
CA PRO A 57 -12.18 -6.90 18.93
C PRO A 57 -11.38 -6.97 17.63
N THR A 58 -12.09 -6.92 16.50
CA THR A 58 -11.50 -7.00 15.18
C THR A 58 -10.50 -5.85 15.03
N LEU A 59 -9.21 -6.17 14.88
CA LEU A 59 -8.20 -5.16 14.58
C LEU A 59 -8.60 -4.52 13.25
N PRO A 60 -8.71 -3.18 13.17
CA PRO A 60 -9.09 -2.51 11.93
C PRO A 60 -8.04 -2.83 10.87
N ASN A 61 -8.46 -3.55 9.83
CA ASN A 61 -7.63 -3.85 8.68
C ASN A 61 -7.57 -2.60 7.80
N VAL A 62 -6.85 -1.59 8.28
CA VAL A 62 -6.50 -0.38 7.52
C VAL A 62 -5.37 -0.74 6.53
N GLY A 63 -5.60 -1.77 5.72
CA GLY A 63 -4.83 -1.92 4.49
C GLY A 63 -5.03 -0.68 3.63
N PRO A 64 -4.15 -0.41 2.65
CA PRO A 64 -4.31 0.75 1.78
C PRO A 64 -5.72 0.74 1.20
N GLU A 65 -6.56 1.71 1.61
CA GLU A 65 -7.99 1.73 1.29
C GLU A 65 -8.27 1.68 -0.21
N LYS A 66 -7.27 2.05 -1.01
CA LYS A 66 -7.33 2.09 -2.46
C LYS A 66 -6.65 0.84 -3.02
N SER A 67 -7.41 0.06 -3.76
CA SER A 67 -6.85 -1.05 -4.53
C SER A 67 -5.77 -0.53 -5.49
N VAL A 68 -4.77 -1.37 -5.81
CA VAL A 68 -3.71 -1.03 -6.77
C VAL A 68 -4.30 -0.49 -8.09
N VAL A 69 -5.40 -1.08 -8.54
CA VAL A 69 -6.14 -0.66 -9.75
C VAL A 69 -6.68 0.76 -9.63
N GLN A 70 -7.22 1.15 -8.47
CA GLN A 70 -7.69 2.52 -8.24
C GLN A 70 -6.53 3.52 -8.22
N LEU A 71 -5.39 3.16 -7.62
CA LEU A 71 -4.19 3.99 -7.61
C LEU A 71 -3.64 4.19 -9.03
N GLU A 72 -3.56 3.13 -9.83
CA GLU A 72 -3.12 3.21 -11.24
C GLU A 72 -4.04 4.11 -12.07
N LYS A 73 -5.35 4.00 -11.87
CA LYS A 73 -6.34 4.85 -12.55
C LYS A 73 -6.14 6.32 -12.19
N GLU A 74 -5.91 6.62 -10.91
CA GLU A 74 -5.70 8.00 -10.46
C GLU A 74 -4.37 8.55 -10.97
N ILE A 75 -3.30 7.75 -10.97
CA ILE A 75 -2.00 8.13 -11.56
C ILE A 75 -2.17 8.49 -13.03
N ARG A 76 -2.88 7.67 -13.81
CA ARG A 76 -3.13 7.93 -15.23
C ARG A 76 -3.90 9.24 -15.43
N ARG A 77 -4.94 9.47 -14.61
CA ARG A 77 -5.75 10.69 -14.65
C ARG A 77 -4.90 11.93 -14.32
N LEU A 78 -4.08 11.86 -13.29
CA LEU A 78 -3.22 12.96 -12.87
C LEU A 78 -2.16 13.29 -13.92
N LYS A 79 -1.51 12.27 -14.50
CA LYS A 79 -0.55 12.47 -15.60
C LYS A 79 -1.17 13.17 -16.79
N LYS A 80 -2.37 12.76 -17.21
CA LYS A 80 -3.08 13.41 -18.32
C LYS A 80 -3.40 14.88 -18.04
N ARG A 81 -3.80 15.20 -16.80
CA ARG A 81 -4.08 16.60 -16.40
C ARG A 81 -2.81 17.45 -16.41
N LEU A 82 -1.69 16.86 -15.99
CA LEU A 82 -0.40 17.53 -15.96
C LEU A 82 0.09 17.85 -17.38
N GLU A 83 0.04 16.87 -18.29
CA GLU A 83 0.40 17.05 -19.69
C GLU A 83 -0.45 18.14 -20.38
N MET A 84 -1.76 18.15 -20.16
CA MET A 84 -2.64 19.20 -20.67
C MET A 84 -2.27 20.59 -20.13
N ALA A 85 -1.98 20.69 -18.83
CA ALA A 85 -1.64 21.97 -18.20
C ALA A 85 -0.26 22.48 -18.66
N GLU A 86 0.70 21.59 -18.91
CA GLU A 86 2.00 21.95 -19.49
C GLU A 86 1.84 22.47 -20.92
N MET A 87 1.06 21.78 -21.76
CA MET A 87 0.77 22.22 -23.13
C MET A 87 0.08 23.58 -23.17
N GLU A 88 -0.91 23.81 -22.29
CA GLU A 88 -1.59 25.11 -22.19
C GLU A 88 -0.62 26.21 -21.74
N ASN A 89 0.28 25.93 -20.79
CA ASN A 89 1.30 26.87 -20.37
C ASN A 89 2.26 27.23 -21.52
N GLU A 90 2.74 26.25 -22.28
CA GLU A 90 3.63 26.52 -23.41
C GLU A 90 2.93 27.36 -24.47
N PHE A 91 1.68 27.02 -24.82
CA PHE A 91 0.90 27.83 -25.75
C PHE A 91 0.70 29.27 -25.26
N LEU A 92 0.40 29.47 -23.98
CA LEU A 92 0.23 30.81 -23.40
C LEU A 92 1.55 31.59 -23.38
N LYS A 93 2.69 30.94 -23.16
CA LYS A 93 4.02 31.57 -23.25
C LYS A 93 4.34 32.01 -24.67
N GLU A 94 4.08 31.14 -25.66
CA GLU A 94 4.27 31.47 -27.08
C GLU A 94 3.38 32.64 -27.50
N ALA A 95 2.10 32.61 -27.11
CA ALA A 95 1.17 33.71 -27.38
C ALA A 95 1.65 35.01 -26.74
N LYS A 96 2.09 34.97 -25.48
CA LYS A 96 2.66 36.14 -24.79
C LYS A 96 3.88 36.69 -25.53
N ALA A 97 4.82 35.84 -25.93
CA ALA A 97 6.01 36.26 -26.68
C ALA A 97 5.63 36.92 -28.03
N TYR A 98 4.64 36.35 -28.73
CA TYR A 98 4.12 36.92 -29.96
C TYR A 98 3.50 38.31 -29.74
N PHE A 99 2.63 38.46 -28.72
CA PHE A 99 2.02 39.76 -28.41
C PHE A 99 3.02 40.80 -27.90
N ASP A 100 4.04 40.38 -27.15
CA ASP A 100 5.13 41.26 -26.71
C ASP A 100 5.93 41.77 -27.93
N SER A 101 6.17 40.91 -28.93
CA SER A 101 6.86 41.29 -30.19
C SER A 101 6.05 42.20 -31.12
N LEU A 102 4.72 42.26 -30.97
CA LEU A 102 3.84 43.16 -31.74
C LEU A 102 3.72 44.56 -31.11
N LYS A 103 4.24 44.74 -29.89
CA LYS A 103 4.12 45.97 -29.12
C LYS A 103 5.36 46.87 -29.21
N GLU A 104 6.46 46.34 -29.75
CA GLU A 104 7.62 47.10 -30.26
C GLU A 104 7.39 47.56 -31.70
#